data_AF-A0A1E7PV13-F1
#
_entry.id   AF-A0A1E7PV13-F1
#
_cell.length_a   1.000
_cell.length_b   1.000
_cell.length_c   1.000
_cell.angle_alpha   90.00
_cell.angle_beta   90.00
_cell.angle_gamma   90.00
#
_symmetry.space_group_name_H-M   'P 1'
#
loop_
_entity.id
_entity.type
_entity.pdbx_description
1 polymer ?
#
loop_
_entity_poly.entity_id
_entity_poly.type
_entity_poly.pdbx_seq_one_letter_code
_entity_poly.pdbx_strand_id
1 'polypeptide(L)'
;MAKRYVWLLLLISMGIGGPLAAAPEARTYQLNKRAAGDLAAQLRQLYPSTEASITAHRQQLVVRAEPSVLDEMGRLIETMDVAPLQLRITVRTSHQVQGARQQAGVTLRNTQPGVQVHQKTIATQRNHQQQLIMQDGQLAHISAGRIRRLPVVVQGGLHPAALYHLVDVRRGFVVQPMVISPRQVELNILAFDNIPELDAPGLESEALMTTRRVSPGEWVPMGSVQTADHASSSGLVYRTGGNHRENRSLQVRVDLL
;
A
#
# COMPACT_ATOMS: atom_id res chain seq x y z
N MET A 1 -58.17 54.94 52.60
CA MET A 1 -57.86 53.56 52.19
C MET A 1 -56.69 53.55 51.20
N ALA A 2 -55.43 53.75 51.66
CA ALA A 2 -54.31 53.94 50.73
C ALA A 2 -52.94 53.50 51.31
N LYS A 3 -52.84 52.28 51.85
CA LYS A 3 -51.56 51.81 52.44
C LYS A 3 -51.27 50.32 52.33
N ARG A 4 -51.89 49.61 51.37
CA ARG A 4 -51.72 48.14 51.20
C ARG A 4 -51.11 47.68 49.87
N TYR A 5 -50.89 48.57 48.90
CA TYR A 5 -50.39 48.18 47.57
C TYR A 5 -48.91 48.51 47.31
N VAL A 6 -48.22 49.19 48.23
CA VAL A 6 -46.82 49.59 48.02
C VAL A 6 -45.85 48.41 48.24
N TRP A 7 -46.23 47.42 49.05
CA TRP A 7 -45.38 46.25 49.32
C TRP A 7 -45.49 45.13 48.27
N LEU A 8 -46.46 45.19 47.35
CA LEU A 8 -46.67 44.19 46.30
C LEU A 8 -45.99 44.55 44.96
N LEU A 9 -45.50 45.79 44.81
CA LEU A 9 -44.78 46.24 43.61
C LEU A 9 -43.25 46.16 43.72
N LEU A 10 -42.70 45.87 44.90
CA LEU A 10 -41.25 45.79 45.14
C LEU A 10 -40.71 44.35 45.15
N LEU A 11 -41.55 43.35 44.86
CA LEU A 11 -41.19 41.93 44.80
C LEU A 11 -41.15 41.37 43.36
N ILE A 12 -41.37 42.20 42.35
CA ILE A 12 -41.40 41.81 40.93
C ILE A 12 -40.15 42.30 40.15
N SER A 13 -39.25 43.06 40.77
CA SER A 13 -38.02 43.55 40.10
C SER A 13 -36.80 42.65 40.28
N MET A 14 -36.91 41.52 40.98
CA MET A 14 -35.76 40.74 41.45
C MET A 14 -35.81 39.29 40.96
N GLY A 15 -35.77 39.08 39.64
CA GLY A 15 -35.91 37.71 39.11
C GLY A 15 -35.56 37.46 37.65
N ILE A 16 -34.81 38.32 36.98
CA ILE A 16 -34.39 38.05 35.59
C ILE A 16 -32.89 38.32 35.44
N GLY A 17 -32.09 37.53 36.15
CA GLY A 17 -30.66 37.35 35.91
C GLY A 17 -30.43 35.92 35.43
N GLY A 18 -31.06 35.53 34.32
CA GLY A 18 -30.71 34.27 33.66
C GLY A 18 -29.30 34.38 33.09
N PRO A 19 -28.47 33.32 33.15
CA PRO A 19 -27.19 33.34 32.46
C PRO A 19 -27.45 33.63 30.98
N LEU A 20 -26.75 34.63 30.42
CA LEU A 20 -26.64 34.81 28.98
C LEU A 20 -25.92 33.57 28.44
N ALA A 21 -26.68 32.51 28.18
CA ALA A 21 -26.22 31.46 27.29
C ALA A 21 -26.05 32.13 25.92
N ALA A 22 -24.81 32.35 25.51
CA ALA A 22 -24.47 32.90 24.21
C ALA A 22 -25.17 32.04 23.15
N ALA A 23 -25.98 32.69 22.30
CA ALA A 23 -26.72 31.97 21.28
C ALA A 23 -25.74 31.31 20.30
N PRO A 24 -25.99 30.04 19.91
CA PRO A 24 -25.14 29.37 18.93
C PRO A 24 -25.14 30.15 17.61
N GLU A 25 -23.96 30.58 17.17
CA GLU A 25 -23.75 31.32 15.93
C GLU A 25 -23.32 30.33 14.84
N ALA A 26 -23.68 30.60 13.57
CA ALA A 26 -23.25 29.81 12.42
C ALA A 26 -22.25 30.62 11.60
N ARG A 27 -21.00 30.14 11.47
CA ARG A 27 -19.97 30.74 10.61
C ARG A 27 -19.57 29.78 9.48
N THR A 28 -19.24 30.38 8.34
CA THR A 28 -18.78 29.65 7.16
C THR A 28 -17.32 29.93 6.90
N TYR A 29 -16.52 28.88 6.79
CA TYR A 29 -15.10 28.94 6.45
C TYR A 29 -14.89 28.39 5.03
N GLN A 30 -14.18 29.16 4.20
CA GLN A 30 -13.82 28.76 2.84
C GLN A 30 -12.42 28.13 2.86
N LEU A 31 -12.32 26.88 2.41
CA LEU A 31 -11.03 26.18 2.29
C LEU A 31 -10.47 26.35 0.88
N ASN A 32 -9.14 26.31 0.75
CA ASN A 32 -8.44 26.51 -0.52
C ASN A 32 -7.53 25.33 -0.90
N LYS A 33 -6.97 24.62 0.08
CA LYS A 33 -5.93 23.61 -0.15
C LYS A 33 -6.40 22.19 0.14
N ARG A 34 -7.45 22.03 0.95
CA ARG A 34 -7.97 20.73 1.38
C ARG A 34 -9.48 20.63 1.25
N ALA A 35 -9.98 19.41 0.99
CA ALA A 35 -11.42 19.14 0.90
C ALA A 35 -12.10 19.36 2.27
N ALA A 36 -13.28 19.99 2.26
CA ALA A 36 -14.02 20.28 3.49
C ALA A 36 -14.44 19.02 4.24
N GLY A 37 -14.67 17.91 3.52
CA GLY A 37 -15.03 16.62 4.12
C GLY A 37 -13.93 16.06 5.02
N ASP A 38 -12.67 16.06 4.55
CA ASP A 38 -11.54 15.49 5.31
C ASP A 38 -11.24 16.32 6.56
N LEU A 39 -11.28 17.65 6.42
CA LEU A 39 -11.06 18.57 7.53
C LEU A 39 -12.21 18.50 8.55
N ALA A 40 -13.46 18.38 8.09
CA ALA A 40 -14.61 18.16 8.98
C ALA A 40 -14.50 16.85 9.78
N ALA A 41 -14.03 15.77 9.15
CA ALA A 41 -13.84 14.50 9.84
C ALA A 41 -12.80 14.60 10.96
N GLN A 42 -11.68 15.30 10.72
CA GLN A 42 -10.67 15.58 11.75
C GLN A 42 -11.20 16.50 12.86
N LEU A 43 -11.89 17.59 12.50
CA LEU A 43 -12.44 18.51 13.50
C LEU A 43 -13.50 17.85 14.41
N ARG A 44 -14.31 16.92 13.89
CA ARG A 44 -15.27 16.15 14.70
C ARG A 44 -14.60 15.20 15.70
N GLN A 45 -13.36 14.78 15.44
CA GLN A 45 -12.60 13.99 16.41
C GLN A 45 -12.07 14.86 17.56
N LEU A 46 -11.83 16.15 17.30
CA LEU A 46 -11.33 17.11 18.29
C LEU A 46 -12.48 17.75 19.08
N TYR A 47 -13.59 18.04 18.43
CA TYR A 47 -14.77 18.68 19.02
C TYR A 47 -15.97 17.71 18.96
N PRO A 48 -16.41 17.18 20.10
CA PRO A 48 -17.62 16.38 20.17
C PRO A 48 -18.84 17.17 19.65
N SER A 49 -19.82 16.46 19.08
CA SER A 49 -21.03 17.05 18.48
C SER A 49 -21.89 17.90 19.43
N THR A 50 -21.63 17.83 20.74
CA THR A 50 -22.27 18.63 21.79
C THR A 50 -21.75 20.06 21.85
N GLU A 51 -20.51 20.30 21.42
CA GLU A 51 -19.84 21.61 21.49
C GLU A 51 -19.85 22.34 20.14
N ALA A 52 -19.74 21.60 19.04
CA ALA A 52 -19.76 22.17 17.70
C ALA A 52 -20.48 21.26 16.69
N SER A 53 -21.42 21.82 15.94
CA SER A 53 -22.04 21.15 14.78
C SER A 53 -21.30 21.54 13.51
N ILE A 54 -20.62 20.57 12.90
CA ILE A 54 -19.77 20.79 11.72
C ILE A 54 -20.42 20.14 10.49
N THR A 55 -20.75 20.95 9.50
CA THR A 55 -21.25 20.51 8.18
C THR A 55 -20.26 20.89 7.10
N ALA A 56 -19.91 19.94 6.23
CA ALA A 56 -19.05 20.20 5.08
C ALA A 56 -19.87 20.17 3.79
N HIS A 57 -19.66 21.15 2.92
CA HIS A 57 -20.25 21.17 1.59
C HIS A 57 -19.23 21.67 0.56
N ARG A 58 -18.80 20.78 -0.36
CA ARG A 58 -17.74 21.03 -1.34
C ARG A 58 -16.44 21.51 -0.69
N GLN A 59 -16.19 22.81 -0.75
CA GLN A 59 -14.99 23.47 -0.24
C GLN A 59 -15.31 24.45 0.91
N GLN A 60 -16.53 24.39 1.44
CA GLN A 60 -17.00 25.23 2.55
C GLN A 60 -17.28 24.38 3.77
N LEU A 61 -16.86 24.88 4.91
CA LEU A 61 -17.15 24.31 6.23
C LEU A 61 -18.11 25.26 6.95
N VAL A 62 -19.30 24.78 7.28
CA VAL A 62 -20.28 25.52 8.11
C VAL A 62 -20.20 24.96 9.52
N VAL A 63 -19.84 25.80 10.47
CA VAL A 63 -19.68 25.44 11.88
C VAL A 63 -20.70 26.22 12.68
N ARG A 64 -21.43 25.52 13.56
CA ARG A 64 -22.30 26.13 14.56
C ARG A 64 -21.78 25.82 15.95
N ALA A 65 -21.43 26.86 16.70
CA ALA A 65 -20.90 26.76 18.06
C ALA A 65 -21.06 28.10 18.80
N GLU A 66 -20.58 28.15 20.04
CA GLU A 66 -20.43 29.41 20.77
C GLU A 66 -19.39 30.33 20.08
N PRO A 67 -19.55 31.68 20.10
CA PRO A 67 -18.63 32.60 19.42
C PRO A 67 -17.15 32.44 19.80
N SER A 68 -16.86 32.12 21.07
CA SER A 68 -15.51 31.86 21.58
C SER A 68 -14.87 30.63 20.91
N VAL A 69 -15.64 29.55 20.76
CA VAL A 69 -15.22 28.31 20.09
C VAL A 69 -15.04 28.55 18.59
N LEU A 70 -15.91 29.37 17.97
CA LEU A 70 -15.77 29.72 16.56
C LEU A 70 -14.47 30.47 16.28
N ASP A 71 -14.06 31.40 17.14
CA ASP A 71 -12.78 32.12 17.00
C ASP A 71 -11.57 31.19 17.09
N GLU A 72 -11.61 30.21 18.01
CA GLU A 72 -10.57 29.18 18.14
C GLU A 72 -10.52 28.27 16.90
N MET A 73 -11.70 27.77 16.47
CA MET A 73 -11.81 26.92 15.29
C MET A 73 -11.34 27.63 14.02
N GLY A 74 -11.60 28.93 13.87
CA GLY A 74 -11.10 29.72 12.73
C GLY A 74 -9.58 29.67 12.62
N ARG A 75 -8.86 29.90 13.72
CA ARG A 75 -7.38 29.83 13.76
C ARG A 75 -6.85 28.42 13.49
N LEU A 76 -7.55 27.41 14.02
CA LEU A 76 -7.19 26.01 13.77
C LEU A 76 -7.38 25.63 12.29
N ILE A 77 -8.49 26.05 11.68
CA ILE A 77 -8.79 25.81 10.27
C ILE A 77 -7.71 26.43 9.37
N GLU A 78 -7.28 27.67 9.66
CA GLU A 78 -6.19 28.33 8.91
C GLU A 78 -4.88 27.54 8.98
N THR A 79 -4.57 26.93 10.12
CA THR A 79 -3.35 26.12 10.30
C THR A 79 -3.47 24.75 9.64
N MET A 80 -4.69 24.21 9.49
CA MET A 80 -4.96 22.89 8.91
C MET A 80 -5.24 22.90 7.41
N ASP A 81 -5.59 24.05 6.80
CA ASP A 81 -5.81 24.21 5.35
C ASP A 81 -4.47 24.31 4.58
N VAL A 82 -3.63 23.30 4.75
CA VAL A 82 -2.36 23.14 4.04
C VAL A 82 -2.49 22.19 2.86
N ALA A 83 -1.69 22.41 1.81
CA ALA A 83 -1.68 21.54 0.64
C ALA A 83 -1.09 20.17 1.00
N PRO A 84 -1.72 19.05 0.58
CA PRO A 84 -1.14 17.72 0.76
C PRO A 84 0.22 17.61 0.08
N LEU A 85 1.20 17.04 0.79
CA LEU A 85 2.51 16.75 0.20
C LEU A 85 2.37 15.69 -0.90
N GLN A 86 3.09 15.89 -2.00
CA GLN A 86 3.18 14.92 -3.08
C GLN A 86 4.46 14.11 -2.96
N LEU A 87 4.35 12.82 -3.27
CA LEU A 87 5.39 11.84 -3.13
C LEU A 87 5.50 11.06 -4.44
N ARG A 88 6.72 10.86 -4.92
CA ARG A 88 7.03 9.89 -5.97
C ARG A 88 7.63 8.66 -5.31
N ILE A 89 6.89 7.56 -5.37
CA ILE A 89 7.35 6.25 -4.90
C ILE A 89 7.89 5.49 -6.10
N THR A 90 9.16 5.12 -6.05
CA THR A 90 9.81 4.26 -7.05
C THR A 90 10.17 2.94 -6.41
N VAL A 91 9.64 1.85 -6.95
CA VAL A 91 9.88 0.50 -6.49
C VAL A 91 10.71 -0.23 -7.53
N ARG A 92 11.81 -0.84 -7.09
CA ARG A 92 12.71 -1.64 -7.91
C ARG A 92 12.73 -3.06 -7.39
N THR A 93 12.40 -4.02 -8.26
CA THR A 93 12.61 -5.44 -8.01
C THR A 93 13.76 -5.96 -8.86
N SER A 94 14.62 -6.76 -8.24
CA SER A 94 15.69 -7.48 -8.93
C SER A 94 15.50 -8.97 -8.73
N HIS A 95 15.55 -9.73 -9.81
CA HIS A 95 15.44 -11.18 -9.83
C HIS A 95 16.66 -11.77 -10.52
N GLN A 96 17.46 -12.51 -9.78
CA GLN A 96 18.66 -13.16 -10.26
C GLN A 96 18.51 -14.67 -10.12
N VAL A 97 18.67 -15.39 -11.22
CA VAL A 97 18.62 -16.85 -11.28
C VAL A 97 19.99 -17.35 -11.74
N GLN A 98 20.54 -18.31 -11.03
CA GLN A 98 21.77 -19.02 -11.39
C GLN A 98 21.51 -20.51 -11.29
N GLY A 99 21.88 -21.27 -12.31
CA GLY A 99 21.80 -22.72 -12.26
C GLY A 99 22.93 -23.38 -13.02
N ALA A 100 23.49 -24.43 -12.45
CA ALA A 100 24.43 -25.31 -13.13
C ALA A 100 23.89 -26.73 -13.11
N ARG A 101 23.95 -27.39 -14.26
CA ARG A 101 23.60 -28.80 -14.43
C ARG A 101 24.82 -29.55 -14.95
N GLN A 102 25.11 -30.69 -14.35
CA GLN A 102 26.16 -31.63 -14.72
C GLN A 102 25.52 -32.99 -14.95
N GLN A 103 25.82 -33.61 -16.08
CA GLN A 103 25.32 -34.93 -16.45
C GLN A 103 26.50 -35.80 -16.87
N ALA A 104 26.60 -36.97 -16.27
CA ALA A 104 27.54 -38.01 -16.66
C ALA A 104 26.75 -39.28 -17.00
N GLY A 105 27.05 -39.88 -18.15
CA GLY A 105 26.37 -41.09 -18.61
C GLY A 105 27.34 -42.04 -19.30
N VAL A 106 27.06 -43.33 -19.16
CA VAL A 106 27.73 -44.39 -19.90
C VAL A 106 26.82 -44.80 -21.06
N THR A 107 27.35 -44.80 -22.27
CA THR A 107 26.65 -45.25 -23.47
C THR A 107 27.36 -46.47 -24.05
N LEU A 108 26.60 -47.46 -24.51
CA LEU A 108 27.10 -48.63 -25.21
C LEU A 108 26.71 -48.50 -26.68
N ARG A 109 27.67 -48.21 -27.56
CA ARG A 109 27.45 -48.17 -29.01
C ARG A 109 28.29 -49.28 -29.63
N ASN A 110 27.63 -50.24 -30.27
CA ASN A 110 28.30 -51.31 -31.02
C ASN A 110 29.36 -52.07 -30.17
N THR A 111 28.99 -52.50 -28.95
CA THR A 111 29.87 -53.20 -27.97
C THR A 111 31.08 -52.41 -27.45
N GLN A 112 31.23 -51.12 -27.78
CA GLN A 112 32.25 -50.25 -27.20
C GLN A 112 31.64 -49.37 -26.10
N PRO A 113 32.19 -49.39 -24.86
CA PRO A 113 31.76 -48.49 -23.80
C PRO A 113 32.28 -47.08 -24.05
N GLY A 114 31.40 -46.08 -23.98
CA GLY A 114 31.72 -44.66 -24.06
C GLY A 114 31.23 -43.90 -22.84
N VAL A 115 32.03 -42.96 -22.33
CA VAL A 115 31.65 -42.06 -21.23
C VAL A 115 31.42 -40.67 -21.79
N GLN A 116 30.29 -40.06 -21.45
CA GLN A 116 29.96 -38.69 -21.84
C GLN A 116 29.70 -37.84 -20.60
N VAL A 117 30.32 -36.65 -20.58
CA VAL A 117 30.12 -35.65 -19.54
C VAL A 117 29.63 -34.36 -20.19
N HIS A 118 28.55 -33.80 -19.68
CA HIS A 118 27.94 -32.58 -20.16
C HIS A 118 27.71 -31.61 -19.01
N GLN A 119 28.11 -30.35 -19.16
CA GLN A 119 27.91 -29.29 -18.18
C GLN A 119 27.24 -28.08 -18.82
N LYS A 120 26.19 -27.56 -18.19
CA LYS A 120 25.46 -26.36 -18.64
C LYS A 120 25.28 -25.41 -17.47
N THR A 121 25.65 -24.14 -17.65
CA THR A 121 25.43 -23.06 -16.69
C THR A 121 24.53 -21.99 -17.29
N ILE A 122 23.53 -21.54 -16.54
CA ILE A 122 22.59 -20.49 -16.93
C ILE A 122 22.62 -19.43 -15.82
N ALA A 123 22.78 -18.16 -16.20
CA ALA A 123 22.64 -17.02 -15.30
C ALA A 123 21.72 -16.00 -15.97
N THR A 124 20.65 -15.62 -15.27
CA THR A 124 19.65 -14.64 -15.73
C THR A 124 19.51 -13.56 -14.67
N GLN A 125 19.50 -12.30 -15.07
CA GLN A 125 19.18 -11.17 -14.20
C GLN A 125 18.09 -10.32 -14.84
N ARG A 126 17.01 -10.09 -14.11
CA ARG A 126 15.89 -9.23 -14.52
C ARG A 126 15.71 -8.14 -13.48
N ASN A 127 15.70 -6.90 -13.94
CA ASN A 127 15.42 -5.74 -13.11
C ASN A 127 14.15 -5.08 -13.61
N HIS A 128 13.23 -4.78 -12.70
CA HIS A 128 11.97 -4.11 -13.01
C HIS A 128 11.83 -2.89 -12.11
N GLN A 129 11.35 -1.79 -12.67
CA GLN A 129 11.12 -0.56 -11.94
C GLN A 129 9.73 -0.02 -12.26
N GLN A 130 9.01 0.35 -11.22
CA GLN A 130 7.69 0.95 -11.31
C GLN A 130 7.68 2.21 -10.45
N GLN A 131 7.02 3.26 -10.94
CA GLN A 131 6.90 4.51 -10.24
C GLN A 131 5.45 4.96 -10.18
N LEU A 132 5.09 5.64 -9.10
CA LEU A 132 3.78 6.24 -8.91
C LEU A 132 3.93 7.57 -8.17
N ILE A 133 3.13 8.56 -8.55
CA ILE A 133 3.01 9.82 -7.83
C ILE A 133 1.71 9.78 -7.06
N MET A 134 1.76 10.14 -5.78
CA MET A 134 0.62 10.10 -4.87
C MET A 134 0.72 11.19 -3.81
N GLN A 135 -0.38 11.39 -3.08
CA GLN A 135 -0.40 12.28 -1.92
C GLN A 135 -0.04 11.52 -0.65
N ASP A 136 0.51 12.23 0.32
CA ASP A 136 0.80 11.71 1.65
C ASP A 136 -0.46 11.14 2.34
N GLY A 137 -0.28 10.05 3.09
CA GLY A 137 -1.33 9.37 3.86
C GLY A 137 -2.32 8.54 3.04
N GLN A 138 -2.36 8.67 1.71
CA GLN A 138 -3.27 7.93 0.85
C GLN A 138 -2.74 6.54 0.49
N LEU A 139 -3.65 5.59 0.24
CA LEU A 139 -3.31 4.27 -0.30
C LEU A 139 -3.26 4.36 -1.83
N ALA A 140 -2.22 3.81 -2.44
CA ALA A 140 -2.15 3.70 -3.89
C ALA A 140 -1.65 2.33 -4.35
N HIS A 141 -2.10 1.90 -5.53
CA HIS A 141 -1.81 0.59 -6.12
C HIS A 141 -1.40 0.77 -7.57
N ILE A 142 -0.34 0.08 -7.99
CA ILE A 142 0.00 -0.13 -9.40
C ILE A 142 0.17 -1.62 -9.67
N SER A 143 -0.44 -2.13 -10.74
CA SER A 143 -0.21 -3.50 -11.23
C SER A 143 -0.19 -3.55 -12.74
N ALA A 144 0.60 -4.47 -13.26
CA ALA A 144 0.68 -4.82 -14.68
C ALA A 144 0.55 -6.34 -14.79
N GLY A 145 -0.35 -6.81 -15.65
CA GLY A 145 -0.64 -8.23 -15.76
C GLY A 145 -1.32 -8.61 -17.07
N ARG A 146 -1.60 -9.90 -17.20
CA ARG A 146 -2.33 -10.51 -18.30
C ARG A 146 -3.11 -11.73 -17.80
N ILE A 147 -4.15 -12.11 -18.52
CA ILE A 147 -4.88 -13.35 -18.23
C ILE A 147 -4.12 -14.53 -18.84
N ARG A 148 -3.79 -15.54 -18.05
CA ARG A 148 -3.17 -16.81 -18.50
C ARG A 148 -4.18 -17.95 -18.38
N ARG A 149 -4.20 -18.83 -19.39
CA ARG A 149 -4.93 -20.11 -19.33
C ARG A 149 -4.00 -21.19 -18.78
N LEU A 150 -4.35 -21.78 -17.65
CA LEU A 150 -3.65 -22.92 -17.07
C LEU A 150 -4.48 -24.20 -17.25
N PRO A 151 -3.93 -25.28 -17.84
CA PRO A 151 -4.64 -26.56 -17.88
C PRO A 151 -4.70 -27.14 -16.46
N VAL A 152 -5.89 -27.54 -16.02
CA VAL A 152 -6.11 -28.13 -14.67
C VAL A 152 -6.35 -29.63 -14.73
N VAL A 153 -6.96 -30.09 -15.83
CA VAL A 153 -7.15 -31.51 -16.12
C VAL A 153 -6.73 -31.78 -17.55
N VAL A 154 -5.86 -32.76 -17.74
CA VAL A 154 -5.45 -33.25 -19.05
C VAL A 154 -5.80 -34.73 -19.11
N GLN A 155 -6.79 -35.08 -19.93
CA GLN A 155 -7.12 -36.47 -20.24
C GLN A 155 -6.29 -36.90 -21.44
N GLY A 156 -5.39 -37.87 -21.25
CA GLY A 156 -4.64 -38.51 -22.34
C GLY A 156 -5.41 -39.68 -22.96
N GLY A 157 -5.10 -40.03 -24.22
CA GLY A 157 -5.70 -41.17 -24.93
C GLY A 157 -6.20 -40.83 -26.35
N LEU A 158 -7.07 -41.68 -26.91
CA LEU A 158 -7.65 -41.52 -28.27
C LEU A 158 -8.56 -40.29 -28.41
N HIS A 159 -8.99 -39.68 -27.29
CA HIS A 159 -9.74 -38.42 -27.24
C HIS A 159 -9.10 -37.49 -26.22
N PRO A 160 -8.02 -36.77 -26.57
CA PRO A 160 -7.37 -35.87 -25.64
C PRO A 160 -8.28 -34.68 -25.34
N ALA A 161 -8.50 -34.41 -24.06
CA ALA A 161 -9.29 -33.26 -23.59
C ALA A 161 -8.50 -32.49 -22.53
N ALA A 162 -8.57 -31.16 -22.59
CA ALA A 162 -7.94 -30.29 -21.62
C ALA A 162 -8.95 -29.26 -21.11
N LEU A 163 -9.14 -29.21 -19.80
CA LEU A 163 -9.91 -28.16 -19.14
C LEU A 163 -8.95 -27.06 -18.67
N TYR A 164 -9.25 -25.82 -19.03
CA TYR A 164 -8.42 -24.66 -18.71
C TYR A 164 -9.09 -23.77 -17.67
N HIS A 165 -8.32 -23.35 -16.67
CA HIS A 165 -8.69 -22.26 -15.76
C HIS A 165 -8.01 -20.97 -16.20
N LEU A 166 -8.77 -19.87 -16.21
CA LEU A 166 -8.25 -18.53 -16.44
C LEU A 166 -7.75 -17.97 -15.11
N VAL A 167 -6.47 -17.63 -15.04
CA VAL A 167 -5.87 -16.99 -13.88
C VAL A 167 -5.30 -15.63 -14.28
N ASP A 168 -5.45 -14.65 -13.40
CA ASP A 168 -4.83 -13.33 -13.56
C ASP A 168 -3.38 -13.40 -13.06
N VAL A 169 -2.43 -13.21 -13.99
CA VAL A 169 -1.01 -13.12 -13.69
C VAL A 169 -0.57 -11.66 -13.78
N ARG A 170 -0.32 -11.05 -12.63
CA ARG A 170 -0.01 -9.65 -12.43
C ARG A 170 1.14 -9.45 -11.44
N ARG A 171 1.89 -8.39 -11.69
CA ARG A 171 2.96 -7.90 -10.83
C ARG A 171 2.66 -6.46 -10.45
N GLY A 172 2.91 -6.10 -9.21
CA GLY A 172 2.62 -4.75 -8.76
C GLY A 172 3.02 -4.50 -7.32
N PHE A 173 2.59 -3.35 -6.82
CA PHE A 173 2.69 -3.03 -5.42
C PHE A 173 1.53 -2.15 -4.96
N VAL A 174 1.21 -2.26 -3.69
CA VAL A 174 0.36 -1.36 -2.92
C VAL A 174 1.24 -0.63 -1.93
N VAL A 175 1.05 0.67 -1.80
CA VAL A 175 1.86 1.48 -0.90
C VAL A 175 1.00 2.52 -0.18
N GLN A 176 1.34 2.75 1.09
CA GLN A 176 0.79 3.82 1.90
C GLN A 176 1.96 4.52 2.61
N PRO A 177 2.36 5.72 2.15
CA PRO A 177 3.36 6.52 2.82
C PRO A 177 2.71 7.41 3.90
N MET A 178 3.47 7.68 4.96
CA MET A 178 3.15 8.67 5.97
C MET A 178 4.39 9.51 6.26
N VAL A 179 4.36 10.80 5.91
CA VAL A 179 5.45 11.72 6.16
C VAL A 179 5.45 12.11 7.65
N ILE A 180 6.50 11.71 8.37
CA ILE A 180 6.69 12.08 9.78
C ILE A 180 7.46 13.40 9.86
N SER A 181 8.46 13.56 8.99
CA SER A 181 9.27 14.78 8.87
C SER A 181 9.83 14.91 7.46
N PRO A 182 10.40 16.07 7.07
CA PRO A 182 11.04 16.23 5.76
C PRO A 182 12.19 15.25 5.47
N ARG A 183 12.69 14.55 6.49
CA ARG A 183 13.79 13.57 6.38
C ARG A 183 13.35 12.13 6.64
N GLN A 184 12.08 11.90 7.01
CA GLN A 184 11.62 10.58 7.42
C GLN A 184 10.19 10.33 6.97
N VAL A 185 10.03 9.28 6.17
CA VAL A 185 8.73 8.79 5.71
C VAL A 185 8.58 7.36 6.20
N GLU A 186 7.48 7.07 6.87
CA GLU A 186 7.09 5.69 7.17
C GLU A 186 6.35 5.12 5.98
N LEU A 187 6.77 3.95 5.52
CA LEU A 187 6.26 3.32 4.32
C LEU A 187 5.73 1.93 4.65
N ASN A 188 4.43 1.73 4.44
CA ASN A 188 3.83 0.41 4.39
C ASN A 188 3.72 -0.01 2.92
N ILE A 189 4.39 -1.10 2.53
CA ILE A 189 4.40 -1.60 1.17
C ILE A 189 4.07 -3.09 1.12
N LEU A 190 3.22 -3.45 0.17
CA LEU A 190 2.95 -4.80 -0.27
C LEU A 190 3.33 -4.92 -1.73
N ALA A 191 4.45 -5.57 -2.04
CA ALA A 191 4.83 -5.92 -3.41
C ALA A 191 4.40 -7.36 -3.71
N PHE A 192 3.94 -7.62 -4.92
CA PHE A 192 3.52 -8.96 -5.34
C PHE A 192 3.91 -9.25 -6.78
N ASP A 193 4.20 -10.51 -7.06
CA ASP A 193 4.51 -11.03 -8.38
C ASP A 193 4.02 -12.47 -8.50
N ASN A 194 3.14 -12.72 -9.46
CA ASN A 194 2.72 -14.08 -9.82
C ASN A 194 2.88 -14.34 -11.32
N ILE A 195 3.74 -13.59 -12.01
CA ILE A 195 4.07 -13.85 -13.41
C ILE A 195 5.03 -15.04 -13.45
N PRO A 196 4.60 -16.18 -14.02
CA PRO A 196 5.41 -17.40 -14.04
C PRO A 196 6.59 -17.27 -15.00
N GLU A 197 7.69 -17.95 -14.69
CA GLU A 197 8.82 -18.10 -15.61
C GLU A 197 8.39 -18.94 -16.82
N LEU A 198 8.92 -18.62 -18.01
CA LEU A 198 8.55 -19.31 -19.27
C LEU A 198 8.72 -20.83 -19.10
N ASP A 199 7.72 -21.60 -19.53
CA ASP A 199 7.64 -23.07 -19.47
C ASP A 199 7.55 -23.74 -18.09
N ALA A 200 7.39 -22.99 -17.00
CA ALA A 200 7.10 -23.57 -15.69
C ALA A 200 5.62 -24.05 -15.59
N PRO A 201 5.37 -25.33 -15.25
CA PRO A 201 4.02 -25.80 -14.94
C PRO A 201 3.57 -25.25 -13.59
N GLY A 202 2.43 -24.57 -13.55
CA GLY A 202 1.84 -24.03 -12.34
C GLY A 202 1.79 -22.50 -12.25
N LEU A 203 1.38 -22.02 -11.08
CA LEU A 203 1.35 -20.61 -10.70
C LEU A 203 2.23 -20.46 -9.46
N GLU A 204 3.36 -19.76 -9.61
CA GLU A 204 4.14 -19.29 -8.47
C GLU A 204 3.65 -17.88 -8.14
N SER A 205 3.28 -17.67 -6.87
CA SER A 205 2.85 -16.36 -6.37
C SER A 205 3.72 -15.97 -5.19
N GLU A 206 4.29 -14.79 -5.27
CA GLU A 206 5.10 -14.24 -4.20
C GLU A 206 4.57 -12.88 -3.79
N ALA A 207 4.67 -12.61 -2.49
CA ALA A 207 4.34 -11.31 -1.92
C ALA A 207 5.33 -10.96 -0.81
N LEU A 208 5.71 -9.69 -0.76
CA LEU A 208 6.49 -9.10 0.32
C LEU A 208 5.68 -7.97 0.93
N MET A 209 5.31 -8.12 2.20
CA MET A 209 4.68 -7.08 2.99
C MET A 209 5.68 -6.59 4.04
N THR A 210 5.92 -5.29 4.08
CA THR A 210 6.82 -4.71 5.08
C THR A 210 6.44 -3.27 5.39
N THR A 211 6.72 -2.87 6.63
CA THR A 211 6.63 -1.48 7.08
C THR A 211 8.02 -1.01 7.48
N ARG A 212 8.48 0.11 6.90
CA ARG A 212 9.82 0.64 7.18
C ARG A 212 9.86 2.15 7.10
N ARG A 213 10.66 2.77 7.97
CA ARG A 213 11.01 4.20 7.86
C ARG A 213 12.18 4.39 6.91
N VAL A 214 12.02 5.33 5.97
CA VAL A 214 12.97 5.60 4.90
C VAL A 214 13.31 7.08 4.84
N SER A 215 14.55 7.39 4.47
CA SER A 215 14.98 8.74 4.14
C SER A 215 14.59 9.07 2.70
N PRO A 216 13.95 10.21 2.42
CA PRO A 216 13.67 10.65 1.06
C PRO A 216 14.94 10.78 0.20
N GLY A 217 14.85 10.45 -1.08
CA GLY A 217 15.93 10.56 -2.07
C GLY A 217 16.87 9.36 -2.19
N GLU A 218 16.84 8.42 -1.23
CA GLU A 218 17.75 7.26 -1.19
C GLU A 218 17.04 5.94 -1.49
N TRP A 219 17.78 5.01 -2.10
CA TRP A 219 17.31 3.64 -2.29
C TRP A 219 17.45 2.85 -0.99
N VAL A 220 16.32 2.42 -0.43
CA VAL A 220 16.29 1.63 0.79
C VAL A 220 15.86 0.19 0.46
N PRO A 221 16.61 -0.84 0.89
CA PRO A 221 16.19 -2.22 0.73
C PRO A 221 14.98 -2.51 1.62
N MET A 222 13.95 -3.13 1.06
CA MET A 222 12.74 -3.50 1.79
C MET A 222 12.74 -4.97 2.19
N GLY A 223 13.43 -5.81 1.43
CA GLY A 223 13.60 -7.22 1.73
C GLY A 223 14.19 -8.00 0.56
N SER A 224 14.56 -9.25 0.82
CA SER A 224 14.97 -10.20 -0.20
C SER A 224 14.59 -11.62 0.17
N VAL A 225 14.32 -12.44 -0.83
CA VAL A 225 14.10 -13.88 -0.70
C VAL A 225 15.17 -14.60 -1.51
N GLN A 226 15.82 -15.58 -0.89
CA GLN A 226 16.83 -16.41 -1.52
C GLN A 226 16.41 -17.87 -1.43
N THR A 227 16.34 -18.54 -2.58
CA THR A 227 16.03 -19.96 -2.68
C THR A 227 17.24 -20.67 -3.27
N ALA A 228 17.62 -21.82 -2.69
CA ALA A 228 18.71 -22.62 -3.20
C ALA A 228 18.31 -24.09 -3.19
N ASP A 229 18.27 -24.70 -4.38
CA ASP A 229 17.89 -26.08 -4.56
C ASP A 229 19.07 -26.89 -5.09
N HIS A 230 19.25 -28.06 -4.49
CA HIS A 230 20.22 -29.05 -4.92
C HIS A 230 19.47 -30.32 -5.31
N ALA A 231 19.50 -30.64 -6.60
CA ALA A 231 18.90 -31.85 -7.13
C ALA A 231 20.01 -32.80 -7.58
N SER A 232 20.06 -34.00 -7.01
CA SER A 232 20.93 -35.07 -7.48
C SER A 232 20.08 -36.30 -7.77
N SER A 233 20.22 -36.85 -8.97
CA SER A 233 19.60 -38.12 -9.33
C SER A 233 20.67 -39.06 -9.89
N SER A 234 20.63 -40.31 -9.43
CA SER A 234 21.55 -41.36 -9.85
C SER A 234 20.77 -42.59 -10.27
N GLY A 235 21.06 -43.09 -11.46
CA GLY A 235 20.61 -44.38 -11.95
C GLY A 235 21.79 -45.32 -12.18
N LEU A 236 21.51 -46.55 -12.61
CA LEU A 236 22.53 -47.58 -12.84
C LEU A 236 23.58 -47.18 -13.90
N VAL A 237 23.22 -46.33 -14.86
CA VAL A 237 24.07 -45.97 -16.01
C VAL A 237 24.32 -44.47 -16.16
N TYR A 238 23.75 -43.64 -15.27
CA TYR A 238 23.88 -42.18 -15.35
C TYR A 238 23.81 -41.52 -13.98
N ARG A 239 24.46 -40.37 -13.86
CA ARG A 239 24.36 -39.45 -12.72
C ARG A 239 24.09 -38.05 -13.24
N THR A 240 23.07 -37.40 -12.69
CA THR A 240 22.77 -36.00 -12.94
C THR A 240 22.82 -35.22 -11.63
N GLY A 241 23.48 -34.08 -11.63
CA GLY A 241 23.58 -33.14 -10.52
C GLY A 241 23.21 -31.75 -11.00
N GLY A 242 22.35 -31.08 -10.26
CA GLY A 242 21.91 -29.72 -10.53
C GLY A 242 21.97 -28.88 -9.27
N ASN A 243 22.48 -27.66 -9.40
CA ASN A 243 22.24 -26.61 -8.44
C ASN A 243 21.41 -25.51 -9.08
N HIS A 244 20.51 -24.92 -8.29
CA HIS A 244 19.70 -23.79 -8.68
C HIS A 244 19.73 -22.80 -7.51
N ARG A 245 20.00 -21.54 -7.79
CA ARG A 245 19.95 -20.46 -6.82
C ARG A 245 19.17 -19.32 -7.42
N GLU A 246 18.27 -18.78 -6.63
CA GLU A 246 17.40 -17.69 -6.98
C GLU A 246 17.48 -16.63 -5.89
N ASN A 247 17.65 -15.38 -6.28
CA ASN A 247 17.67 -14.24 -5.37
C ASN A 247 16.71 -13.18 -5.91
N ARG A 248 15.70 -12.84 -5.11
CA ARG A 248 14.75 -11.77 -5.39
C ARG A 248 14.92 -10.69 -4.33
N SER A 249 15.03 -9.44 -4.74
CA SER A 249 15.16 -8.31 -3.82
C SER A 249 14.24 -7.16 -4.19
N LEU A 250 13.72 -6.47 -3.17
CA LEU A 250 12.88 -5.29 -3.29
C LEU A 250 13.63 -4.09 -2.70
N GLN A 251 13.64 -2.99 -3.44
CA GLN A 251 14.17 -1.72 -2.98
C GLN A 251 13.19 -0.61 -3.34
N VAL A 252 13.12 0.41 -2.49
CA VAL A 252 12.21 1.55 -2.68
C VAL A 252 12.98 2.85 -2.53
N ARG A 253 12.64 3.83 -3.36
CA ARG A 253 13.04 5.22 -3.22
C ARG A 253 11.79 6.08 -3.13
N VAL A 254 11.81 7.03 -2.20
CA VAL A 254 10.73 7.99 -2.00
C VAL A 254 11.27 9.37 -2.27
N ASP A 255 10.72 10.09 -3.24
CA ASP A 255 11.10 11.47 -3.53
C ASP A 255 9.93 12.39 -3.13
N LEU A 256 10.19 13.40 -2.29
CA LEU A 256 9.24 14.48 -1.98
C LEU A 256 9.21 15.46 -3.18
N LEU A 257 8.01 15.87 -3.61
CA LEU A 257 7.79 16.77 -4.73
C LEU A 257 7.40 18.19 -4.29
#